data_AF-A0A934YMJ3-F1
#
_entry.id   AF-A0A934YMJ3-F1
#
_cell.length_a   1.000
_cell.length_b   1.000
_cell.length_c   1.000
_cell.angle_alpha   90.00
_cell.angle_beta   90.00
_cell.angle_gamma   90.00
#
_symmetry.space_group_name_H-M   'P 1'
#
loop_
_entity.id
_entity.type
_entity.pdbx_description
1 polymer ?
#
loop_
_entity_poly.entity_id
_entity_poly.type
_entity_poly.pdbx_seq_one_letter_code
_entity_poly.pdbx_strand_id
1 'polypeptide(L)'
;MNPTNCPTCSAPLEPVATRCAYCGAVTEVGRAEAARVEHEARAREAHARAASLAQASMAQAIAADDVRRSARNALLWSGFGMALCCAPSTWVGAFFAWRSLSVAKKHGIPRATSAIFALVLSVLGTGLSVTTCVAFQLDQSAKEDRRAAAEARALAGRTRPVLDAKTACDLAEAHLLSHETPTMTTSAELSCKGPLVATSDVARLAGVTVMESSKTTTYRACFARGARWYVLDLAGSGECGRDAPKADTPADEKRARQEFASRIATLTKRGVEERLASARDAVAQASLTLETACGETLPPTTRATVRAIDYAVLDGKPEAAFAFLSDPDLVTFVARGSTATTKARLAAELEGEGLLVVYRHKTRSAPEVTERGTGLELAPGDYEGAAFVVDLNRGEIACQTALRWRGPESSTFRLARERTRRTSEQMRANTAFREAFQDAATERLKRLARARIKLGYKPLE
;
A
#
# COMPACT_ATOMS: atom_id res chain seq x y z
N MET A 1 25.56 -71.31 56.15
CA MET A 1 26.36 -71.96 55.09
C MET A 1 25.59 -73.19 54.64
N ASN A 2 24.87 -73.12 53.53
CA ASN A 2 24.20 -74.29 52.96
C ASN A 2 25.13 -74.92 51.93
N PRO A 3 25.59 -76.18 52.10
CA PRO A 3 26.31 -76.88 51.05
C PRO A 3 25.33 -77.24 49.94
N THR A 4 25.44 -76.58 48.79
CA THR A 4 24.65 -76.87 47.59
C THR A 4 25.21 -78.10 46.90
N ASN A 5 24.78 -79.29 47.31
CA ASN A 5 25.04 -80.51 46.55
C ASN A 5 24.05 -80.63 45.39
N CYS A 6 24.45 -81.25 44.29
CA CYS A 6 23.57 -81.50 43.15
C CYS A 6 22.39 -82.38 43.57
N PRO A 7 21.13 -82.01 43.28
CA PRO A 7 19.97 -82.79 43.70
C PRO A 7 19.89 -84.17 43.02
N THR A 8 20.64 -84.39 41.92
CA THR A 8 20.60 -85.64 41.15
C THR A 8 21.74 -86.60 41.48
N CYS A 9 22.95 -86.10 41.75
CA CYS A 9 24.12 -86.95 42.01
C CYS A 9 24.88 -86.63 43.31
N SER A 10 24.38 -85.70 44.13
CA SER A 10 24.96 -85.27 45.41
C SER A 10 26.39 -84.70 45.36
N ALA A 11 26.98 -84.51 44.17
CA ALA A 11 28.29 -83.90 44.01
C ALA A 11 28.27 -82.43 44.48
N PRO A 12 29.36 -81.91 45.08
CA PRO A 12 29.44 -80.52 45.50
C PRO A 12 29.34 -79.60 44.28
N LEU A 13 28.41 -78.65 44.30
CA LEU A 13 28.26 -77.64 43.24
C LEU A 13 28.98 -76.37 43.64
N GLU A 14 29.71 -75.78 42.69
CA GLU A 14 30.11 -74.39 42.80
C GLU A 14 28.86 -73.49 42.83
N PRO A 15 28.84 -72.45 43.67
CA PRO A 15 27.64 -71.65 43.96
C PRO A 15 27.06 -70.89 42.74
N VAL A 16 27.78 -70.83 41.63
CA VAL A 16 27.38 -70.16 40.38
C VAL A 16 27.24 -71.12 39.18
N ALA A 17 27.43 -72.43 39.36
CA ALA A 17 27.37 -73.38 38.25
C ALA A 17 25.92 -73.56 37.76
N THR A 18 25.67 -73.30 36.48
CA THR A 18 24.34 -73.45 35.84
C THR A 18 24.02 -74.90 35.46
N ARG A 19 25.03 -75.76 35.38
CA ARG A 19 24.90 -77.22 35.21
C ARG A 19 25.90 -77.94 36.12
N CYS A 20 25.53 -79.13 36.58
CA CYS A 20 26.47 -79.98 37.31
C CYS A 20 27.57 -80.49 36.36
N ALA A 21 28.84 -80.28 36.72
CA ALA A 21 29.98 -80.73 35.90
C ALA A 21 30.08 -82.26 35.77
N TYR A 22 29.51 -83.03 36.71
CA TYR A 22 29.61 -84.49 36.72
C TYR A 22 28.48 -85.18 35.95
N CYS A 23 27.22 -84.79 36.19
CA CYS A 23 26.06 -85.45 35.59
C CYS A 23 25.33 -84.61 34.52
N GLY A 24 25.72 -83.33 34.33
CA GLY A 24 25.12 -82.44 33.35
C GLY A 24 23.74 -81.88 33.72
N ALA A 25 23.14 -82.29 34.85
CA ALA A 25 21.83 -81.82 35.29
C ALA A 25 21.83 -80.29 35.51
N VAL A 26 20.76 -79.62 35.05
CA VAL A 26 20.58 -78.17 35.21
C VAL A 26 20.31 -77.83 36.67
N THR A 27 21.14 -76.97 37.25
CA THR A 27 20.99 -76.55 38.64
C THR A 27 19.81 -75.58 38.79
N GLU A 28 19.39 -75.28 40.01
CA GLU A 28 18.36 -74.25 40.25
C GLU A 28 18.79 -72.88 39.72
N VAL A 29 20.09 -72.56 39.86
CA VAL A 29 20.70 -71.35 39.28
C VAL A 29 20.58 -71.37 37.75
N GLY A 30 20.84 -72.50 37.08
CA GLY A 30 20.67 -72.63 35.64
C GLY A 30 19.22 -72.52 35.17
N ARG A 31 18.25 -73.02 35.94
CA ARG A 31 16.81 -72.87 35.66
C ARG A 31 16.35 -71.42 35.84
N ALA A 32 16.82 -70.75 36.90
CA ALA A 32 16.54 -69.34 37.12
C ALA A 32 17.14 -68.45 36.01
N GLU A 33 18.36 -68.77 35.55
CA GLU A 33 19.00 -68.06 34.44
C GLU A 33 18.30 -68.30 33.10
N ALA A 34 17.89 -69.54 32.81
CA ALA A 34 17.10 -69.83 31.60
C ALA A 34 15.75 -69.08 31.60
N ALA A 35 15.07 -69.00 32.74
CA ALA A 35 13.84 -68.21 32.87
C ALA A 35 14.09 -66.72 32.67
N ARG A 36 15.21 -66.16 33.18
CA ARG A 36 15.60 -64.76 32.94
C ARG A 36 15.86 -64.48 31.47
N VAL A 37 16.61 -65.34 30.78
CA VAL A 37 16.89 -65.21 29.35
C VAL A 37 15.61 -65.27 28.51
N GLU A 38 14.68 -66.17 28.85
CA GLU A 38 13.39 -66.27 28.15
C GLU A 38 12.50 -65.04 28.41
N HIS A 39 12.47 -64.53 29.63
CA HIS A 39 11.78 -63.28 29.96
C HIS A 39 12.37 -62.07 29.23
N GLU A 40 13.69 -61.97 29.15
CA GLU A 40 14.36 -60.91 28.37
C GLU A 40 14.09 -61.03 26.87
N ALA A 41 14.09 -62.23 26.31
CA ALA A 41 13.78 -62.45 24.89
C ALA A 41 12.35 -62.00 24.54
N ARG A 42 11.35 -62.40 25.36
CA ARG A 42 9.96 -61.95 25.18
C ARG A 42 9.80 -60.45 25.37
N ALA A 43 10.53 -59.85 26.32
CA ALA A 43 10.55 -58.40 26.50
C ALA A 43 11.12 -57.69 25.26
N ARG A 44 12.23 -58.18 24.68
CA ARG A 44 12.82 -57.61 23.45
C ARG A 44 11.88 -57.73 22.25
N GLU A 45 11.19 -58.86 22.08
CA GLU A 45 10.19 -59.01 21.01
C GLU A 45 8.99 -58.09 21.20
N ALA A 46 8.49 -57.95 22.44
CA ALA A 46 7.42 -57.02 22.76
C ALA A 46 7.83 -55.57 22.48
N HIS A 47 9.06 -55.18 22.85
CA HIS A 47 9.62 -53.86 22.55
C HIS A 47 9.80 -53.64 21.04
N ALA A 48 10.24 -54.64 20.28
CA ALA A 48 10.39 -54.53 18.82
C ALA A 48 9.03 -54.36 18.11
N ARG A 49 7.99 -55.10 18.55
CA ARG A 49 6.62 -54.95 18.02
C ARG A 49 6.00 -53.61 18.42
N ALA A 50 6.22 -53.17 19.66
CA ALA A 50 5.78 -51.85 20.10
C ALA A 50 6.48 -50.73 19.30
N ALA A 51 7.77 -50.87 19.02
CA ALA A 51 8.53 -49.92 18.22
C ALA A 51 8.06 -49.84 16.76
N SER A 52 7.73 -50.97 16.11
CA SER A 52 7.24 -50.96 14.73
C SER A 52 5.83 -50.38 14.60
N LEU A 53 4.94 -50.68 15.56
CA LEU A 53 3.62 -50.05 15.62
C LEU A 53 3.72 -48.55 15.92
N ALA A 54 4.62 -48.15 16.82
CA ALA A 54 4.89 -46.73 17.09
C ALA A 54 5.41 -46.02 15.83
N GLN A 55 6.37 -46.60 15.10
CA GLN A 55 6.89 -46.05 13.85
C GLN A 55 5.82 -45.93 12.76
N ALA A 56 4.95 -46.94 12.60
CA ALA A 56 3.84 -46.87 11.64
C ALA A 56 2.83 -45.77 11.99
N SER A 57 2.50 -45.61 13.28
CA SER A 57 1.60 -44.54 13.74
C SER A 57 2.20 -43.14 13.57
N MET A 58 3.52 -42.99 13.82
CA MET A 58 4.23 -41.74 13.60
C MET A 58 4.29 -41.37 12.12
N ALA A 59 4.54 -42.34 11.23
CA ALA A 59 4.55 -42.11 9.79
C ALA A 59 3.17 -41.64 9.26
N GLN A 60 2.07 -42.22 9.77
CA GLN A 60 0.71 -41.78 9.45
C GLN A 60 0.41 -40.38 9.99
N ALA A 61 0.86 -40.05 11.21
CA ALA A 61 0.67 -38.73 11.80
C ALA A 61 1.42 -37.63 11.04
N ILE A 62 2.66 -37.90 10.62
CA ILE A 62 3.46 -36.97 9.81
C ILE A 62 2.80 -36.75 8.44
N ALA A 63 2.35 -37.82 7.77
CA ALA A 63 1.65 -37.72 6.50
C ALA A 63 0.34 -36.92 6.61
N ALA A 64 -0.40 -37.07 7.71
CA ALA A 64 -1.63 -36.32 7.96
C ALA A 64 -1.37 -34.82 8.20
N ASP A 65 -0.30 -34.47 8.93
CA ASP A 65 0.09 -33.06 9.15
C ASP A 65 0.55 -32.40 7.84
N ASP A 66 1.33 -33.11 7.02
CA ASP A 66 1.76 -32.64 5.70
C ASP A 66 0.58 -32.36 4.76
N VAL A 67 -0.44 -33.24 4.76
CA VAL A 67 -1.68 -33.03 3.98
C VAL A 67 -2.41 -31.78 4.47
N ARG A 68 -2.53 -31.57 5.79
CA ARG A 68 -3.20 -30.38 6.36
C ARG A 68 -2.46 -29.09 6.05
N ARG A 69 -1.13 -29.05 6.21
CA ARG A 69 -0.31 -27.88 5.89
C ARG A 69 -0.39 -27.54 4.41
N SER A 70 -0.28 -28.55 3.53
CA SER A 70 -0.38 -28.35 2.08
C SER A 70 -1.76 -27.83 1.67
N ALA A 71 -2.83 -28.36 2.24
CA ALA A 71 -4.19 -27.91 1.96
C ALA A 71 -4.45 -26.47 2.45
N ARG A 72 -3.93 -26.09 3.63
CA ARG A 72 -4.02 -24.71 4.12
C ARG A 72 -3.26 -23.74 3.23
N ASN A 73 -2.05 -24.10 2.82
CA ASN A 73 -1.25 -23.27 1.93
C ASN A 73 -1.91 -23.16 0.55
N ALA A 74 -2.50 -24.23 0.03
CA ALA A 74 -3.26 -24.19 -1.22
C ALA A 74 -4.41 -23.18 -1.15
N LEU A 75 -5.21 -23.18 -0.07
CA LEU A 75 -6.28 -22.19 0.12
C LEU A 75 -5.76 -20.75 0.20
N LEU A 76 -4.68 -20.51 0.94
CA LEU A 76 -4.09 -19.18 1.06
C LEU A 76 -3.59 -18.66 -0.30
N TRP A 77 -2.87 -19.48 -1.05
CA TRP A 77 -2.35 -19.09 -2.37
C TRP A 77 -3.44 -18.96 -3.43
N SER A 78 -4.45 -19.85 -3.44
CA SER A 78 -5.60 -19.72 -4.34
C SER A 78 -6.45 -18.50 -4.01
N GLY A 79 -6.67 -18.20 -2.72
CA GLY A 79 -7.37 -16.99 -2.28
C GLY A 79 -6.61 -15.71 -2.66
N PHE A 80 -5.30 -15.69 -2.45
CA PHE A 80 -4.44 -14.57 -2.84
C PHE A 80 -4.40 -14.36 -4.36
N GLY A 81 -4.33 -15.45 -5.14
CA GLY A 81 -4.36 -15.39 -6.60
C GLY A 81 -5.67 -14.90 -7.16
N MET A 82 -6.79 -15.25 -6.54
CA MET A 82 -8.10 -14.74 -6.91
C MET A 82 -8.24 -13.24 -6.59
N ALA A 83 -7.73 -12.79 -5.44
CA ALA A 83 -7.74 -11.37 -5.06
C ALA A 83 -6.89 -10.49 -5.98
N LEU A 84 -5.77 -11.02 -6.49
CA LEU A 84 -4.84 -10.28 -7.34
C LEU A 84 -5.07 -10.48 -8.84
N CYS A 85 -6.01 -11.35 -9.24
CA CYS A 85 -6.30 -11.69 -10.64
C CYS A 85 -5.08 -12.18 -11.47
N CYS A 86 -3.98 -12.51 -10.81
CA CYS A 86 -2.70 -12.87 -11.41
C CYS A 86 -2.58 -14.38 -11.52
N ALA A 87 -2.53 -14.90 -12.75
CA ALA A 87 -2.38 -16.34 -13.03
C ALA A 87 -1.21 -17.04 -12.28
N PRO A 88 -0.02 -16.45 -12.06
CA PRO A 88 1.11 -17.19 -11.47
C PRO A 88 0.84 -17.76 -10.08
N SER A 89 0.06 -17.07 -9.24
CA SER A 89 -0.23 -17.52 -7.87
C SER A 89 -1.32 -18.59 -7.81
N THR A 90 -2.27 -18.61 -8.76
CA THR A 90 -3.30 -19.67 -8.82
C THR A 90 -2.70 -21.03 -9.18
N TRP A 91 -1.62 -21.06 -9.97
CA TRP A 91 -0.86 -22.27 -10.31
C TRP A 91 -0.15 -22.87 -9.09
N VAL A 92 0.42 -22.05 -8.20
CA VAL A 92 1.05 -22.52 -6.95
C VAL A 92 0.01 -23.20 -6.04
N GLY A 93 -1.18 -22.60 -5.92
CA GLY A 93 -2.30 -23.20 -5.19
C GLY A 93 -2.73 -24.55 -5.78
N ALA A 94 -2.84 -24.63 -7.12
CA ALA A 94 -3.18 -25.87 -7.82
C ALA A 94 -2.13 -26.97 -7.59
N PHE A 95 -0.84 -26.61 -7.60
CA PHE A 95 0.24 -27.56 -7.32
C PHE A 95 0.16 -28.14 -5.91
N PHE A 96 -0.05 -27.31 -4.89
CA PHE A 96 -0.19 -27.80 -3.50
C PHE A 96 -1.47 -28.62 -3.30
N ALA A 97 -2.58 -28.24 -3.93
CA ALA A 97 -3.81 -29.02 -3.93
C ALA A 97 -3.57 -30.41 -4.55
N TRP A 98 -2.94 -30.48 -5.72
CA TRP A 98 -2.62 -31.74 -6.40
C TRP A 98 -1.67 -32.62 -5.58
N ARG A 99 -0.61 -32.05 -5.00
CA ARG A 99 0.32 -32.76 -4.11
C ARG A 99 -0.40 -33.35 -2.90
N SER A 100 -1.28 -32.57 -2.25
CA SER A 100 -2.03 -33.04 -1.07
C SER A 100 -2.97 -34.20 -1.39
N LEU A 101 -3.65 -34.17 -2.54
CA LEU A 101 -4.52 -35.26 -3.01
C LEU A 101 -3.72 -36.52 -3.36
N SER A 102 -2.54 -36.35 -3.95
CA SER A 102 -1.63 -37.46 -4.29
C SER A 102 -1.10 -38.17 -3.04
N VAL A 103 -0.65 -37.41 -2.03
CA VAL A 103 -0.19 -37.96 -0.74
C VAL A 103 -1.34 -38.65 0.01
N ALA A 104 -2.53 -38.04 0.07
CA ALA A 104 -3.69 -38.65 0.71
C ALA A 104 -4.08 -39.99 0.05
N LYS A 105 -4.03 -40.06 -1.30
CA LYS A 105 -4.30 -41.30 -2.05
C LYS A 105 -3.27 -42.39 -1.73
N LYS A 106 -1.98 -42.04 -1.63
CA LYS A 106 -0.90 -43.02 -1.35
C LYS A 106 -1.00 -43.64 0.05
N HIS A 107 -1.47 -42.89 1.04
CA HIS A 107 -1.54 -43.35 2.44
C HIS A 107 -2.95 -43.77 2.88
N GLY A 108 -3.93 -43.85 1.97
CA GLY A 108 -5.30 -44.23 2.31
C GLY A 108 -6.02 -43.23 3.23
N ILE A 109 -5.55 -41.97 3.27
CA ILE A 109 -6.10 -40.93 4.14
C ILE A 109 -7.32 -40.30 3.43
N PRO A 110 -8.42 -39.98 4.15
CA PRO A 110 -9.56 -39.28 3.57
C PRO A 110 -9.11 -37.98 2.87
N ARG A 111 -9.57 -37.77 1.64
CA ARG A 111 -9.24 -36.56 0.88
C ARG A 111 -9.80 -35.34 1.60
N ALA A 112 -8.95 -34.37 1.91
CA ALA A 112 -9.40 -33.11 2.49
C ALA A 112 -10.28 -32.36 1.48
N THR A 113 -11.53 -32.07 1.85
CA THR A 113 -12.49 -31.30 1.03
C THR A 113 -11.92 -29.95 0.62
N SER A 114 -11.13 -29.32 1.51
CA SER A 114 -10.41 -28.07 1.24
C SER A 114 -9.46 -28.14 0.04
N ALA A 115 -8.80 -29.27 -0.21
CA ALA A 115 -7.93 -29.44 -1.37
C ALA A 115 -8.72 -29.48 -2.68
N ILE A 116 -9.93 -30.06 -2.67
CA ILE A 116 -10.82 -30.08 -3.83
C ILE A 116 -11.33 -28.67 -4.13
N PHE A 117 -11.80 -27.94 -3.10
CA PHE A 117 -12.23 -26.55 -3.24
C PHE A 117 -11.10 -25.65 -3.77
N ALA A 118 -9.87 -25.79 -3.24
CA ALA A 118 -8.73 -25.04 -3.72
C ALA A 118 -8.44 -25.29 -5.21
N LEU A 119 -8.57 -26.54 -5.67
CA LEU A 119 -8.35 -26.89 -7.07
C LEU A 119 -9.43 -26.31 -7.99
N VAL A 120 -10.71 -26.38 -7.60
CA VAL A 120 -11.81 -25.75 -8.35
C VAL A 120 -11.63 -24.23 -8.41
N LEU A 121 -11.28 -23.60 -7.28
CA LEU A 121 -11.03 -22.16 -7.21
C LEU A 121 -9.85 -21.75 -8.09
N SER A 122 -8.79 -22.55 -8.13
CA SER A 122 -7.65 -22.33 -9.02
C SER A 122 -8.04 -22.43 -10.50
N VAL A 123 -8.88 -23.40 -10.89
CA VAL A 123 -9.36 -23.52 -12.29
C VAL A 123 -10.21 -22.31 -12.67
N LEU A 124 -11.17 -21.92 -11.82
CA LEU A 124 -12.01 -20.75 -12.05
C LEU A 124 -11.19 -19.45 -12.08
N GLY A 125 -10.24 -19.29 -11.17
CA GLY A 125 -9.34 -18.14 -11.11
C GLY A 125 -8.46 -18.03 -12.36
N THR A 126 -7.93 -19.14 -12.87
CA THR A 126 -7.17 -19.15 -14.12
C THR A 126 -8.05 -18.82 -15.32
N GLY A 127 -9.28 -19.36 -15.38
CA GLY A 127 -10.25 -19.01 -16.42
C GLY A 127 -10.56 -17.51 -16.44
N LEU A 128 -10.86 -16.94 -15.27
CA LEU A 128 -11.11 -15.49 -15.12
C LEU A 128 -9.89 -14.66 -15.54
N SER A 129 -8.69 -15.04 -15.10
CA SER A 129 -7.44 -14.35 -15.45
C SER A 129 -7.21 -14.35 -16.95
N VAL A 130 -7.38 -15.49 -17.63
CA VAL A 130 -7.28 -15.58 -19.10
C VAL A 130 -8.31 -14.68 -19.78
N THR A 131 -9.57 -14.70 -19.33
CA THR A 131 -10.62 -13.83 -19.87
C THR A 131 -10.27 -12.35 -19.70
N THR A 132 -9.76 -11.95 -18.52
CA THR A 132 -9.34 -10.56 -18.28
C THR A 132 -8.14 -10.16 -19.13
N CYS A 133 -7.16 -11.05 -19.33
CA CYS A 133 -6.00 -10.80 -20.19
C CYS A 133 -6.42 -10.65 -21.65
N VAL A 134 -7.32 -11.50 -22.14
CA VAL A 134 -7.87 -11.40 -23.51
C VAL A 134 -8.67 -10.11 -23.66
N ALA A 135 -9.53 -9.78 -22.71
CA ALA A 135 -10.29 -8.52 -22.75
C ALA A 135 -9.37 -7.30 -22.75
N PHE A 136 -8.30 -7.31 -21.94
CA PHE A 136 -7.30 -6.24 -21.93
C PHE A 136 -6.54 -6.15 -23.25
N GLN A 137 -6.13 -7.28 -23.84
CA GLN A 137 -5.47 -7.31 -25.16
C GLN A 137 -6.39 -6.77 -26.26
N LEU A 138 -7.68 -7.15 -26.26
CA LEU A 138 -8.67 -6.64 -27.21
C LEU A 138 -8.92 -5.14 -27.03
N ASP A 139 -8.95 -4.65 -25.78
CA ASP A 139 -9.04 -3.21 -25.50
C ASP A 139 -7.80 -2.49 -26.04
N GLN A 140 -6.59 -3.01 -25.82
CA GLN A 140 -5.34 -2.43 -26.33
C GLN A 140 -5.30 -2.40 -27.86
N SER A 141 -5.67 -3.49 -28.54
CA SER A 141 -5.71 -3.50 -30.01
C SER A 141 -6.72 -2.50 -30.54
N ALA A 142 -7.91 -2.41 -29.92
CA ALA A 142 -8.92 -1.44 -30.32
C ALA A 142 -8.47 0.01 -30.07
N LYS A 143 -7.67 0.29 -29.02
CA LYS A 143 -7.03 1.60 -28.82
C LYS A 143 -6.05 1.92 -29.93
N GLU A 144 -5.19 0.96 -30.28
CA GLU A 144 -4.20 1.14 -31.35
C GLU A 144 -4.86 1.39 -32.71
N ASP A 145 -5.91 0.66 -33.05
CA ASP A 145 -6.68 0.87 -34.28
C ASP A 145 -7.35 2.25 -34.31
N ARG A 146 -8.02 2.63 -33.20
CA ARG A 146 -8.68 3.93 -33.08
C ARG A 146 -7.69 5.08 -33.14
N ARG A 147 -6.52 4.92 -32.52
CA ARG A 147 -5.41 5.86 -32.58
C ARG A 147 -4.88 5.99 -34.02
N ALA A 148 -4.59 4.88 -34.69
CA ALA A 148 -4.11 4.89 -36.07
C ALA A 148 -5.12 5.57 -37.00
N ALA A 149 -6.42 5.31 -36.80
CA ALA A 149 -7.48 5.99 -37.54
C ALA A 149 -7.51 7.50 -37.28
N ALA A 150 -7.35 7.95 -36.03
CA ALA A 150 -7.26 9.37 -35.69
C ALA A 150 -6.01 10.03 -36.30
N GLU A 151 -4.86 9.38 -36.24
CA GLU A 151 -3.62 9.86 -36.88
C GLU A 151 -3.76 9.96 -38.40
N ALA A 152 -4.43 8.99 -39.04
CA ALA A 152 -4.71 9.00 -40.47
C ALA A 152 -5.64 10.15 -40.87
N ARG A 153 -6.69 10.44 -40.09
CA ARG A 153 -7.59 11.58 -40.34
C ARG A 153 -6.88 12.92 -40.19
N ALA A 154 -5.96 13.04 -39.23
CA ALA A 154 -5.18 14.25 -39.01
C ALA A 154 -4.12 14.50 -40.10
N LEU A 155 -3.66 13.47 -40.81
CA LEU A 155 -2.43 13.49 -41.61
C LEU A 155 -2.37 14.65 -42.63
N ALA A 156 -3.47 14.91 -43.35
CA ALA A 156 -3.55 15.99 -44.33
C ALA A 156 -3.59 17.40 -43.70
N GLY A 157 -4.11 17.52 -42.47
CA GLY A 157 -4.19 18.79 -41.75
C GLY A 157 -2.90 19.15 -41.02
N ARG A 158 -2.07 18.16 -40.67
CA ARG A 158 -0.83 18.36 -39.89
C ARG A 158 0.20 19.25 -40.59
N THR A 159 0.21 19.35 -41.91
CA THR A 159 1.19 20.17 -42.66
C THR A 159 0.69 21.57 -42.97
N ARG A 160 -0.56 21.91 -42.62
CA ARG A 160 -1.14 23.22 -42.90
C ARG A 160 -0.46 24.32 -42.09
N PRO A 161 -0.40 25.56 -42.61
CA PRO A 161 0.23 26.67 -41.90
C PRO A 161 -0.50 27.07 -40.62
N VAL A 162 -1.81 26.87 -40.58
CA VAL A 162 -2.65 27.12 -39.41
C VAL A 162 -3.41 25.82 -39.11
N LEU A 163 -3.39 25.39 -37.86
CA LEU A 163 -4.12 24.21 -37.41
C LEU A 163 -5.62 24.49 -37.41
N ASP A 164 -6.42 23.62 -38.02
CA ASP A 164 -7.88 23.69 -37.94
C ASP A 164 -8.43 22.87 -36.77
N ALA A 165 -9.64 23.20 -36.31
CA ALA A 165 -10.26 22.57 -35.12
C ALA A 165 -10.47 21.07 -35.26
N LYS A 166 -10.77 20.57 -36.46
CA LYS A 166 -10.97 19.14 -36.71
C LYS A 166 -9.65 18.39 -36.56
N THR A 167 -8.60 18.85 -37.24
CA THR A 167 -7.26 18.29 -37.14
C THR A 167 -6.71 18.37 -35.70
N ALA A 168 -6.95 19.48 -34.99
CA ALA A 168 -6.58 19.62 -33.58
C ALA A 168 -7.27 18.56 -32.71
N CYS A 169 -8.55 18.30 -32.93
CA CYS A 169 -9.29 17.28 -32.19
C CYS A 169 -8.79 15.86 -32.50
N ASP A 170 -8.59 15.52 -33.78
CA ASP A 170 -8.06 14.20 -34.19
C ASP A 170 -6.64 13.97 -33.60
N LEU A 171 -5.80 15.01 -33.55
CA LEU A 171 -4.48 14.94 -32.90
C LEU A 171 -4.59 14.75 -31.38
N ALA A 172 -5.50 15.45 -30.71
CA ALA A 172 -5.74 15.29 -29.28
C ALA A 172 -6.27 13.88 -28.96
N GLU A 173 -7.16 13.33 -29.79
CA GLU A 173 -7.64 11.95 -29.69
C GLU A 173 -6.51 10.94 -29.80
N ALA A 174 -5.69 11.05 -30.86
CA ALA A 174 -4.55 10.17 -31.07
C ALA A 174 -3.56 10.20 -29.89
N HIS A 175 -3.37 11.37 -29.28
CA HIS A 175 -2.49 11.50 -28.12
C HIS A 175 -3.10 10.90 -26.85
N LEU A 176 -4.39 11.12 -26.56
CA LEU A 176 -5.10 10.51 -25.43
C LEU A 176 -5.14 8.98 -25.48
N LEU A 177 -5.21 8.42 -26.69
CA LEU A 177 -5.18 6.97 -26.94
C LEU A 177 -3.76 6.38 -26.95
N SER A 178 -2.73 7.21 -26.78
CA SER A 178 -1.35 6.72 -26.75
C SER A 178 -1.00 6.08 -25.41
N HIS A 179 -0.09 5.10 -25.43
CA HIS A 179 0.41 4.40 -24.23
C HIS A 179 1.06 5.34 -23.18
N GLU A 180 1.36 6.59 -23.54
CA GLU A 180 1.97 7.58 -22.65
C GLU A 180 0.96 8.21 -21.68
N THR A 181 -0.34 8.18 -22.00
CA THR A 181 -1.41 8.76 -21.17
C THR A 181 -2.39 7.67 -20.72
N PRO A 182 -2.36 7.24 -19.45
CA PRO A 182 -3.17 6.12 -18.96
C PRO A 182 -4.67 6.45 -18.77
N THR A 183 -5.18 7.51 -19.41
CA THR A 183 -6.42 8.18 -19.00
C THR A 183 -7.65 7.85 -19.85
N MET A 184 -7.50 7.17 -21.00
CA MET A 184 -8.64 6.89 -21.89
C MET A 184 -8.84 5.40 -22.16
N THR A 185 -10.05 4.90 -21.88
CA THR A 185 -10.53 3.57 -22.33
C THR A 185 -11.10 3.66 -23.74
N THR A 186 -11.20 2.53 -24.45
CA THR A 186 -11.76 2.51 -25.82
C THR A 186 -13.20 2.98 -25.89
N SER A 187 -13.97 2.78 -24.82
CA SER A 187 -15.37 3.16 -24.70
C SER A 187 -15.59 4.64 -24.41
N ALA A 188 -14.54 5.40 -24.12
CA ALA A 188 -14.67 6.82 -23.84
C ALA A 188 -15.02 7.61 -25.11
N GLU A 189 -15.99 8.52 -24.99
CA GLU A 189 -16.36 9.44 -26.05
C GLU A 189 -15.55 10.73 -25.93
N LEU A 190 -14.99 11.20 -27.04
CA LEU A 190 -14.22 12.44 -27.10
C LEU A 190 -15.07 13.55 -27.75
N SER A 191 -15.14 14.70 -27.10
CA SER A 191 -15.81 15.89 -27.63
C SER A 191 -14.90 17.12 -27.56
N CYS A 192 -14.58 17.70 -28.72
CA CYS A 192 -13.76 18.92 -28.83
C CYS A 192 -14.64 20.12 -29.21
N LYS A 193 -15.43 20.61 -28.26
CA LYS A 193 -16.37 21.74 -28.50
C LYS A 193 -15.80 23.11 -28.14
N GLY A 194 -14.67 23.16 -27.46
CA GLY A 194 -14.10 24.44 -27.03
C GLY A 194 -13.35 25.17 -28.15
N PRO A 195 -13.04 26.46 -27.93
CA PRO A 195 -12.40 27.30 -28.93
C PRO A 195 -10.97 26.84 -29.23
N LEU A 196 -10.60 26.88 -30.51
CA LEU A 196 -9.23 26.77 -30.98
C LEU A 196 -8.65 28.19 -31.18
N VAL A 197 -7.54 28.46 -30.51
CA VAL A 197 -6.72 29.66 -30.73
C VAL A 197 -5.41 29.21 -31.36
N ALA A 198 -5.22 29.48 -32.65
CA ALA A 198 -4.05 29.05 -33.40
C ALA A 198 -3.23 30.26 -33.92
N THR A 199 -1.91 30.18 -33.78
CA THR A 199 -0.93 31.06 -34.45
C THR A 199 -0.17 30.25 -35.50
N SER A 200 0.89 30.83 -36.08
CA SER A 200 1.75 30.15 -37.06
C SER A 200 2.53 28.97 -36.51
N ASP A 201 2.89 29.01 -35.21
CA ASP A 201 3.82 28.07 -34.58
C ASP A 201 3.20 27.30 -33.40
N VAL A 202 2.15 27.83 -32.78
CA VAL A 202 1.50 27.24 -31.59
C VAL A 202 -0.01 27.27 -31.76
N ALA A 203 -0.70 26.25 -31.27
CA ALA A 203 -2.16 26.28 -31.19
C ALA A 203 -2.64 25.75 -29.84
N ARG A 204 -3.81 26.20 -29.41
CA ARG A 204 -4.44 25.81 -28.16
C ARG A 204 -5.91 25.50 -28.39
N LEU A 205 -6.31 24.28 -28.08
CA LEU A 205 -7.69 23.85 -28.08
C LEU A 205 -8.18 23.72 -26.64
N ALA A 206 -9.11 24.57 -26.23
CA ALA A 206 -9.78 24.41 -24.95
C ALA A 206 -10.91 23.38 -25.07
N GLY A 207 -11.34 22.80 -23.95
CA GLY A 207 -12.59 22.03 -23.90
C GLY A 207 -12.54 20.65 -24.56
N VAL A 208 -11.37 20.00 -24.59
CA VAL A 208 -11.24 18.59 -25.02
C VAL A 208 -11.82 17.73 -23.91
N THR A 209 -13.04 17.24 -24.11
CA THR A 209 -13.81 16.55 -23.08
C THR A 209 -13.84 15.06 -23.35
N VAL A 210 -13.39 14.27 -22.37
CA VAL A 210 -13.47 12.81 -22.38
C VAL A 210 -14.61 12.40 -21.46
N MET A 211 -15.58 11.69 -22.01
CA MET A 211 -16.74 11.16 -21.28
C MET A 211 -16.57 9.65 -21.12
N GLU A 212 -16.35 9.20 -19.89
CA GLU A 212 -16.14 7.80 -19.55
C GLU A 212 -17.14 7.36 -18.48
N SER A 213 -18.15 6.59 -18.88
CA SER A 213 -19.24 6.02 -18.05
C SER A 213 -20.04 7.03 -17.20
N SER A 214 -19.40 7.63 -16.19
CA SER A 214 -19.95 8.58 -15.23
C SER A 214 -19.03 9.76 -14.94
N LYS A 215 -17.80 9.75 -15.48
CA LYS A 215 -16.79 10.79 -15.27
C LYS A 215 -16.57 11.57 -16.56
N THR A 216 -16.74 12.87 -16.46
CA THR A 216 -16.38 13.82 -17.52
C THR A 216 -15.09 14.51 -17.11
N THR A 217 -14.04 14.36 -17.92
CA THR A 217 -12.77 15.04 -17.71
C THR A 217 -12.53 16.00 -18.86
N THR A 218 -12.27 17.27 -18.56
CA THR A 218 -12.01 18.29 -19.56
C THR A 218 -10.53 18.67 -19.53
N TYR A 219 -9.89 18.62 -20.69
CA TYR A 219 -8.49 18.95 -20.93
C TYR A 219 -8.39 20.20 -21.81
N ARG A 220 -7.21 20.83 -21.79
CA ARG A 220 -6.76 21.75 -22.83
C ARG A 220 -5.63 21.09 -23.58
N ALA A 221 -5.70 21.11 -24.90
CA ALA A 221 -4.64 20.59 -25.75
C ALA A 221 -3.74 21.72 -26.24
N CYS A 222 -2.44 21.51 -26.06
CA CYS A 222 -1.39 22.40 -26.55
C CYS A 222 -0.70 21.75 -27.75
N PHE A 223 -0.61 22.49 -28.85
CA PHE A 223 0.00 22.03 -30.08
C PHE A 223 1.17 22.93 -30.45
N ALA A 224 2.19 22.32 -31.03
CA ALA A 224 3.30 23.02 -31.66
C ALA A 224 3.45 22.62 -33.10
N ARG A 225 4.06 23.51 -33.88
CA ARG A 225 4.40 23.27 -35.26
C ARG A 225 5.92 23.22 -35.42
N GLY A 226 6.41 22.12 -35.99
CA GLY A 226 7.71 22.09 -36.66
C GLY A 226 7.50 21.85 -38.15
N ALA A 227 7.99 20.74 -38.68
CA ALA A 227 7.63 20.32 -40.05
C ALA A 227 6.13 20.01 -40.18
N ARG A 228 5.50 19.58 -39.08
CA ARG A 228 4.07 19.30 -38.97
C ARG A 228 3.55 19.64 -37.58
N TRP A 229 2.24 19.80 -37.43
CA TRP A 229 1.57 19.98 -36.15
C TRP A 229 1.62 18.70 -35.32
N TYR A 230 1.86 18.84 -34.02
CA TYR A 230 1.86 17.74 -33.08
C TYR A 230 1.39 18.22 -31.70
N VAL A 231 0.86 17.30 -30.89
CA VAL A 231 0.48 17.59 -29.50
C VAL A 231 1.74 17.69 -28.67
N LEU A 232 1.90 18.80 -27.93
CA LEU A 232 2.94 18.96 -26.92
C LEU A 232 2.50 18.38 -25.58
N ASP A 233 1.27 18.71 -25.17
CA ASP A 233 0.73 18.35 -23.87
C ASP A 233 -0.80 18.44 -23.85
N LEU A 234 -1.41 17.73 -22.91
CA LEU A 234 -2.83 17.77 -22.57
C LEU A 234 -2.97 18.16 -21.09
N ALA A 235 -2.80 19.45 -20.80
CA ALA A 235 -2.87 19.96 -19.45
C ALA A 235 -4.33 20.22 -19.02
N GLY A 236 -4.63 19.95 -17.74
CA GLY A 236 -5.89 20.36 -17.12
C GLY A 236 -5.96 21.87 -16.82
N SER A 237 -4.82 22.50 -16.49
CA SER A 237 -4.76 23.86 -15.94
C SER A 237 -3.71 24.79 -16.57
N GLY A 238 -2.68 24.26 -17.24
CA GLY A 238 -1.56 25.05 -17.77
C GLY A 238 -1.87 25.94 -18.98
N GLU A 239 -1.01 26.95 -19.17
CA GLU A 239 -0.93 27.72 -20.41
C GLU A 239 -0.06 26.97 -21.44
N CYS A 240 -0.46 26.97 -22.71
CA CYS A 240 0.43 26.53 -23.78
C CYS A 240 1.52 27.60 -23.92
N GLY A 241 2.70 27.32 -23.38
CA GLY A 241 3.82 28.27 -23.38
C GLY A 241 4.11 28.83 -24.78
N ARG A 242 4.45 30.12 -24.86
CA ARG A 242 4.76 30.79 -26.14
C ARG A 242 6.00 30.22 -26.83
N ASP A 243 6.91 29.62 -26.07
CA ASP A 243 8.17 29.07 -26.55
C ASP A 243 8.07 27.55 -26.73
N ALA A 244 7.17 27.12 -27.59
CA ALA A 244 7.06 25.71 -27.97
C ALA A 244 8.32 25.27 -28.74
N PRO A 245 8.95 24.14 -28.35
CA PRO A 245 10.08 23.60 -29.11
C PRO A 245 9.65 23.24 -30.54
N LYS A 246 10.49 23.53 -31.53
CA LYS A 246 10.30 23.11 -32.91
C LYS A 246 10.82 21.69 -33.10
N ALA A 247 10.10 20.89 -33.89
CA ALA A 247 10.45 19.50 -34.16
C ALA A 247 10.23 19.16 -35.64
N ASP A 248 11.30 18.85 -36.35
CA ASP A 248 11.25 18.59 -37.80
C ASP A 248 11.00 17.11 -38.11
N THR A 249 11.36 16.22 -37.19
CA THR A 249 11.14 14.76 -37.33
C THR A 249 10.29 14.18 -36.19
N PRO A 250 9.71 12.97 -36.35
CA PRO A 250 8.99 12.30 -35.26
C PRO A 250 9.86 12.03 -34.02
N ALA A 251 11.17 11.80 -34.21
CA ALA A 251 12.10 11.62 -33.10
C ALA A 251 12.32 12.94 -32.33
N ASP A 252 12.36 14.06 -33.05
CA ASP A 252 12.42 15.39 -32.46
C ASP A 252 11.10 15.75 -31.76
N GLU A 253 9.94 15.32 -32.27
CA GLU A 253 8.64 15.52 -31.59
C GLU A 253 8.65 14.90 -30.20
N LYS A 254 9.19 13.66 -30.07
CA LYS A 254 9.29 12.99 -28.77
C LYS A 254 10.22 13.76 -27.82
N ARG A 255 11.38 14.21 -28.31
CA ARG A 255 12.33 15.00 -27.52
C ARG A 255 11.72 16.34 -27.08
N ALA A 256 11.04 17.02 -28.00
CA ALA A 256 10.34 18.27 -27.78
C ALA A 256 9.23 18.14 -26.72
N ARG A 257 8.46 17.04 -26.74
CA ARG A 257 7.49 16.72 -25.67
C ARG A 257 8.17 16.52 -24.32
N GLN A 258 9.25 15.75 -24.27
CA GLN A 258 9.99 15.51 -23.02
C GLN A 258 10.58 16.81 -22.46
N GLU A 259 11.16 17.64 -23.30
CA GLU A 259 11.69 18.95 -22.92
C GLU A 259 10.57 19.87 -22.42
N PHE A 260 9.47 19.97 -23.16
CA PHE A 260 8.31 20.77 -22.76
C PHE A 260 7.71 20.28 -21.43
N ALA A 261 7.49 18.99 -21.27
CA ALA A 261 7.02 18.39 -20.03
C ALA A 261 7.96 18.71 -18.85
N SER A 262 9.28 18.63 -19.06
CA SER A 262 10.27 19.00 -18.04
C SER A 262 10.23 20.48 -17.67
N ARG A 263 9.99 21.37 -18.64
CA ARG A 263 9.84 22.82 -18.44
C ARG A 263 8.56 23.13 -17.68
N ILE A 264 7.42 22.59 -18.10
CA ILE A 264 6.13 22.74 -17.40
C ILE A 264 6.26 22.22 -15.96
N ALA A 265 6.81 21.02 -15.78
CA ALA A 265 7.07 20.44 -14.47
C ALA A 265 7.92 21.37 -13.57
N THR A 266 8.93 22.03 -14.15
CA THR A 266 9.76 23.02 -13.44
C THR A 266 9.00 24.29 -13.10
N LEU A 267 8.17 24.80 -14.02
CA LEU A 267 7.34 26.00 -13.82
C LEU A 267 6.24 25.75 -12.78
N THR A 268 5.50 24.65 -12.89
CA THR A 268 4.51 24.21 -11.90
C THR A 268 5.16 24.07 -10.54
N LYS A 269 6.32 23.40 -10.44
CA LYS A 269 7.08 23.32 -9.19
C LYS A 269 7.39 24.70 -8.62
N ARG A 270 7.95 25.61 -9.42
CA ARG A 270 8.28 26.97 -8.98
C ARG A 270 7.04 27.73 -8.51
N GLY A 271 5.94 27.66 -9.26
CA GLY A 271 4.68 28.31 -8.89
C GLY A 271 4.07 27.76 -7.61
N VAL A 272 4.23 26.45 -7.33
CA VAL A 272 3.84 25.87 -6.04
C VAL A 272 4.79 26.33 -4.92
N GLU A 273 6.11 26.36 -5.15
CA GLU A 273 7.09 26.87 -4.18
C GLU A 273 6.83 28.34 -3.82
N GLU A 274 6.51 29.19 -4.80
CA GLU A 274 6.15 30.60 -4.60
C GLU A 274 4.84 30.76 -3.81
N ARG A 275 3.80 29.98 -4.15
CA ARG A 275 2.53 29.98 -3.41
C ARG A 275 2.71 29.52 -1.96
N LEU A 276 3.51 28.48 -1.72
CA LEU A 276 3.82 28.02 -0.36
C LEU A 276 4.67 29.03 0.42
N ALA A 277 5.62 29.71 -0.23
CA ALA A 277 6.39 30.79 0.39
C ALA A 277 5.48 31.97 0.79
N SER A 278 4.56 32.37 -0.09
CA SER A 278 3.55 33.39 0.21
C SER A 278 2.64 32.98 1.38
N ALA A 279 2.16 31.72 1.38
CA ALA A 279 1.38 31.16 2.48
C ALA A 279 2.15 31.18 3.82
N ARG A 280 3.43 30.81 3.79
CA ARG A 280 4.32 30.86 4.96
C ARG A 280 4.41 32.29 5.50
N ASP A 281 4.70 33.25 4.64
CA ASP A 281 4.92 34.63 5.04
C ASP A 281 3.62 35.27 5.59
N ALA A 282 2.47 34.96 4.97
CA ALA A 282 1.15 35.37 5.47
C ALA A 282 0.87 34.81 6.88
N VAL A 283 1.11 33.51 7.09
CA VAL A 283 0.89 32.84 8.39
C VAL A 283 1.89 33.31 9.46
N ALA A 284 3.12 33.66 9.06
CA ALA A 284 4.13 34.20 9.97
C ALA A 284 3.70 35.53 10.61
N GLN A 285 3.03 36.38 9.83
CA GLN A 285 2.58 37.71 10.24
C GLN A 285 1.21 37.70 10.94
N ALA A 286 0.42 36.63 10.76
CA ALA A 286 -0.91 36.54 11.33
C ALA A 286 -0.93 36.33 12.85
N SER A 287 -1.98 36.85 13.49
CA SER A 287 -2.20 36.69 14.93
C SER A 287 -2.66 35.27 15.27
N LEU A 288 -2.11 34.69 16.34
CA LEU A 288 -2.51 33.37 16.85
C LEU A 288 -3.80 33.40 17.69
N THR A 289 -4.30 34.58 18.06
CA THR A 289 -5.49 34.72 18.92
C THR A 289 -6.72 35.24 18.18
N LEU A 290 -6.55 35.72 16.96
CA LEU A 290 -7.64 36.27 16.16
C LEU A 290 -8.48 35.12 15.56
N GLU A 291 -9.80 35.30 15.57
CA GLU A 291 -10.74 34.41 14.90
C GLU A 291 -11.42 35.13 13.75
N THR A 292 -11.29 34.58 12.56
CA THR A 292 -11.87 35.13 11.33
C THR A 292 -12.62 34.01 10.62
N ALA A 293 -13.94 34.13 10.53
CA ALA A 293 -14.76 33.18 9.78
C ALA A 293 -14.40 33.20 8.29
N CYS A 294 -14.60 32.06 7.62
CA CYS A 294 -14.31 31.98 6.19
C CYS A 294 -15.29 32.83 5.39
N GLY A 295 -14.76 33.70 4.52
CA GLY A 295 -15.56 34.56 3.66
C GLY A 295 -16.43 33.74 2.68
N GLU A 296 -17.46 34.39 2.14
CA GLU A 296 -18.32 33.79 1.10
C GLU A 296 -17.55 33.47 -0.20
N THR A 297 -16.36 34.05 -0.35
CA THR A 297 -15.46 33.94 -1.49
C THR A 297 -14.66 32.64 -1.56
N LEU A 298 -14.76 31.75 -0.56
CA LEU A 298 -14.20 30.40 -0.71
C LEU A 298 -14.81 29.76 -1.97
N PRO A 299 -13.99 29.24 -2.88
CA PRO A 299 -14.49 28.66 -4.12
C PRO A 299 -15.53 27.59 -3.75
N PRO A 300 -16.75 27.63 -4.33
CA PRO A 300 -17.82 26.70 -4.01
C PRO A 300 -17.40 25.31 -4.49
N THR A 301 -16.67 24.58 -3.66
CA THR A 301 -15.98 23.38 -4.08
C THR A 301 -16.51 22.23 -3.26
N THR A 302 -17.44 21.52 -3.87
CA THR A 302 -17.91 20.21 -3.40
C THR A 302 -16.79 19.15 -3.38
N ARG A 303 -15.55 19.46 -3.78
CA ARG A 303 -14.42 18.52 -3.90
C ARG A 303 -13.01 19.12 -3.75
N ALA A 304 -12.81 20.30 -3.15
CA ALA A 304 -11.43 20.75 -2.91
C ALA A 304 -10.75 19.81 -1.92
N THR A 305 -9.68 19.13 -2.36
CA THR A 305 -8.81 18.37 -1.46
C THR A 305 -8.16 19.37 -0.53
N VAL A 306 -8.44 19.28 0.77
CA VAL A 306 -7.82 20.15 1.76
C VAL A 306 -6.63 19.41 2.33
N ARG A 307 -5.43 19.90 2.04
CA ARG A 307 -4.20 19.43 2.70
C ARG A 307 -3.88 20.28 3.90
N ALA A 308 -3.00 19.76 4.74
CA ALA A 308 -2.47 20.56 5.81
C ALA A 308 -0.99 20.36 6.05
N ILE A 309 -0.41 21.33 6.75
CA ILE A 309 1.01 21.34 7.08
C ILE A 309 1.22 22.03 8.43
N ASP A 310 2.16 21.51 9.22
CA ASP A 310 2.71 22.23 10.36
C ASP A 310 3.55 23.41 9.85
N TYR A 311 3.34 24.59 10.43
CA TYR A 311 4.11 25.78 10.09
C TYR A 311 5.62 25.54 10.25
N ALA A 312 6.04 24.74 11.23
CA ALA A 312 7.46 24.41 11.41
C ALA A 312 8.02 23.64 10.21
N VAL A 313 7.25 22.70 9.64
CA VAL A 313 7.63 22.00 8.40
C VAL A 313 7.67 22.97 7.22
N LEU A 314 6.66 23.85 7.10
CA LEU A 314 6.61 24.87 6.06
C LEU A 314 7.78 25.87 6.14
N ASP A 315 8.26 26.19 7.34
CA ASP A 315 9.44 27.01 7.62
C ASP A 315 10.77 26.24 7.50
N GLY A 316 10.73 24.97 7.09
CA GLY A 316 11.92 24.14 6.90
C GLY A 316 12.57 23.64 8.19
N LYS A 317 11.83 23.61 9.29
CA LYS A 317 12.22 23.13 10.63
C LYS A 317 11.26 22.02 11.10
N PRO A 318 11.27 20.84 10.44
CA PRO A 318 10.33 19.78 10.78
C PRO A 318 10.56 19.26 12.21
N GLU A 319 9.47 19.06 12.96
CA GLU A 319 9.49 18.43 14.28
C GLU A 319 8.83 17.06 14.22
N ALA A 320 9.60 16.01 14.50
CA ALA A 320 9.15 14.63 14.35
C ALA A 320 7.91 14.30 15.20
N ALA A 321 7.80 14.86 16.40
CA ALA A 321 6.70 14.59 17.33
C ALA A 321 5.32 15.08 16.81
N PHE A 322 5.32 16.05 15.89
CA PHE A 322 4.11 16.65 15.32
C PHE A 322 3.99 16.47 13.81
N ALA A 323 4.76 15.54 13.23
CA ALA A 323 4.70 15.23 11.79
C ALA A 323 3.28 14.84 11.33
N PHE A 324 2.44 14.33 12.25
CA PHE A 324 1.04 13.99 11.97
C PHE A 324 0.13 15.17 11.60
N LEU A 325 0.55 16.41 11.87
CA LEU A 325 -0.15 17.62 11.46
C LEU A 325 0.04 17.93 9.97
N SER A 326 1.01 17.29 9.33
CA SER A 326 1.39 17.55 7.95
C SER A 326 1.03 16.39 7.04
N ASP A 327 0.51 16.74 5.87
CA ASP A 327 0.36 15.82 4.76
C ASP A 327 1.75 15.31 4.32
N PRO A 328 1.97 13.98 4.23
CA PRO A 328 3.27 13.40 3.90
C PRO A 328 3.84 13.87 2.55
N ASP A 329 2.98 14.14 1.57
CA ASP A 329 3.41 14.64 0.27
C ASP A 329 3.90 16.08 0.40
N LEU A 330 3.20 16.92 1.17
CA LEU A 330 3.67 18.29 1.44
C LEU A 330 4.99 18.31 2.21
N VAL A 331 5.17 17.43 3.20
CA VAL A 331 6.45 17.27 3.91
C VAL A 331 7.55 16.90 2.91
N THR A 332 7.28 15.93 2.03
CA THR A 332 8.22 15.48 1.01
C THR A 332 8.53 16.58 -0.01
N PHE A 333 7.55 17.41 -0.36
CA PHE A 333 7.72 18.52 -1.29
C PHE A 333 8.62 19.62 -0.71
N VAL A 334 8.38 20.02 0.55
CA VAL A 334 9.13 21.08 1.23
C VAL A 334 10.51 20.61 1.69
N ALA A 335 10.70 19.30 1.90
CA ALA A 335 11.99 18.73 2.31
C ALA A 335 13.13 19.10 1.35
N ARG A 336 14.27 19.52 1.92
CA ARG A 336 15.47 19.90 1.16
C ARG A 336 16.08 18.73 0.37
N GLY A 337 15.95 17.51 0.88
CA GLY A 337 16.51 16.30 0.27
C GLY A 337 15.65 15.62 -0.80
N SER A 338 14.48 16.17 -1.12
CA SER A 338 13.58 15.56 -2.12
C SER A 338 14.05 15.84 -3.54
N THR A 339 13.97 14.81 -4.40
CA THR A 339 14.46 14.88 -5.78
C THR A 339 13.60 15.81 -6.63
N ALA A 340 14.19 16.38 -7.70
CA ALA A 340 13.45 17.25 -8.62
C ALA A 340 12.21 16.55 -9.22
N THR A 341 12.34 15.28 -9.57
CA THR A 341 11.25 14.46 -10.12
C THR A 341 10.12 14.27 -9.11
N THR A 342 10.43 13.94 -7.86
CA THR A 342 9.42 13.81 -6.80
C THR A 342 8.71 15.12 -6.54
N LYS A 343 9.46 16.23 -6.44
CA LYS A 343 8.86 17.56 -6.26
C LYS A 343 7.96 17.95 -7.42
N ALA A 344 8.35 17.67 -8.66
CA ALA A 344 7.54 17.99 -9.82
C ALA A 344 6.22 17.21 -9.87
N ARG A 345 6.25 15.89 -9.55
CA ARG A 345 5.03 15.08 -9.43
C ARG A 345 4.07 15.66 -8.40
N LEU A 346 4.59 15.96 -7.21
CA LEU A 346 3.80 16.51 -6.12
C LEU A 346 3.29 17.92 -6.43
N ALA A 347 4.06 18.74 -7.14
CA ALA A 347 3.60 20.05 -7.60
C ALA A 347 2.40 19.95 -8.54
N ALA A 348 2.39 18.96 -9.45
CA ALA A 348 1.26 18.73 -10.34
C ALA A 348 0.00 18.29 -9.58
N GLU A 349 0.14 17.51 -8.52
CA GLU A 349 -0.97 17.14 -7.63
C GLU A 349 -1.51 18.35 -6.86
N LEU A 350 -0.63 19.25 -6.42
CA LEU A 350 -0.97 20.48 -5.71
C LEU A 350 -1.53 21.59 -6.62
N GLU A 351 -1.28 21.54 -7.94
CA GLU A 351 -1.71 22.59 -8.88
C GLU A 351 -3.24 22.74 -8.93
N GLY A 352 -3.97 21.65 -8.67
CA GLY A 352 -5.44 21.64 -8.59
C GLY A 352 -6.02 21.97 -7.21
N GLU A 353 -5.16 22.19 -6.20
CA GLU A 353 -5.61 22.39 -4.83
C GLU A 353 -5.81 23.87 -4.51
N GLY A 354 -7.02 24.20 -4.05
CA GLY A 354 -7.38 25.57 -3.71
C GLY A 354 -7.01 25.97 -2.29
N LEU A 355 -6.95 25.03 -1.34
CA LEU A 355 -6.91 25.34 0.09
C LEU A 355 -5.84 24.53 0.83
N LEU A 356 -5.02 25.24 1.63
CA LEU A 356 -4.03 24.68 2.54
C LEU A 356 -4.37 25.06 3.98
N VAL A 357 -4.42 24.09 4.89
CA VAL A 357 -4.51 24.35 6.33
C VAL A 357 -3.11 24.40 6.93
N VAL A 358 -2.73 25.51 7.54
CA VAL A 358 -1.45 25.65 8.23
C VAL A 358 -1.69 25.70 9.73
N TYR A 359 -1.05 24.81 10.48
CA TYR A 359 -1.09 24.82 11.94
C TYR A 359 0.13 25.54 12.48
N ARG A 360 -0.05 26.64 13.21
CA ARG A 360 1.03 27.35 13.88
C ARG A 360 0.80 27.36 15.38
N HIS A 361 1.76 26.80 16.11
CA HIS A 361 1.69 26.74 17.56
C HIS A 361 2.34 27.98 18.21
N LYS A 362 1.82 28.34 19.38
CA LYS A 362 2.46 29.19 20.39
C LYS A 362 3.21 28.33 21.39
N THR A 363 2.55 27.29 21.90
CA THR A 363 3.14 26.26 22.77
C THR A 363 2.63 24.89 22.33
N ARG A 364 3.48 23.87 22.41
CA ARG A 364 3.07 22.48 22.18
C ARG A 364 3.96 21.51 22.94
N SER A 365 3.39 20.40 23.38
CA SER A 365 4.09 19.28 23.98
C SER A 365 3.45 17.98 23.51
N ALA A 366 4.27 17.00 23.13
CA ALA A 366 3.78 15.65 22.90
C ALA A 366 3.46 15.00 24.25
N PRO A 367 2.50 14.06 24.31
CA PRO A 367 2.30 13.29 25.53
C PRO A 367 3.58 12.52 25.87
N GLU A 368 3.95 12.47 27.15
CA GLU A 368 5.18 11.81 27.60
C GLU A 368 4.88 10.73 28.63
N VAL A 369 5.36 9.52 28.38
CA VAL A 369 5.28 8.41 29.32
C VAL A 369 6.57 8.35 30.14
N THR A 370 6.47 8.72 31.40
CA THR A 370 7.57 8.72 32.38
C THR A 370 7.40 7.59 33.41
N GLU A 371 8.50 7.10 33.96
CA GLU A 371 8.48 6.12 35.05
C GLU A 371 8.46 6.87 36.38
N ARG A 372 7.46 6.61 37.22
CA ARG A 372 7.36 7.17 38.58
C ARG A 372 7.07 6.05 39.58
N GLY A 373 8.07 5.72 40.40
CA GLY A 373 7.99 4.61 41.34
C GLY A 373 7.84 3.26 40.62
N THR A 374 6.78 2.51 40.93
CA THR A 374 6.46 1.22 40.30
C THR A 374 5.44 1.34 39.15
N GLY A 375 5.20 2.54 38.64
CA GLY A 375 4.20 2.80 37.61
C GLY A 375 4.72 3.64 36.45
N LEU A 376 3.90 3.71 35.40
CA LEU A 376 4.04 4.68 34.33
C LEU A 376 3.04 5.82 34.58
N GLU A 377 3.53 7.05 34.46
CA GLU A 377 2.73 8.26 34.50
C GLU A 377 2.73 8.89 33.10
N LEU A 378 1.54 9.15 32.57
CA LEU A 378 1.34 9.83 31.31
C LEU A 378 1.17 11.34 31.57
N ALA A 379 2.17 12.14 31.19
CA ALA A 379 2.00 13.58 31.09
C ALA A 379 1.14 13.89 29.84
N PRO A 380 0.05 14.67 29.96
CA PRO A 380 -0.77 15.03 28.82
C PRO A 380 0.05 15.87 27.83
N GLY A 381 -0.18 15.63 26.54
CA GLY A 381 0.29 16.55 25.51
C GLY A 381 -0.59 17.80 25.47
N ASP A 382 -0.02 18.94 25.14
CA ASP A 382 -0.72 20.22 25.01
C ASP A 382 -0.47 20.83 23.64
N TYR A 383 -1.43 21.60 23.14
CA TYR A 383 -1.30 22.44 21.95
C TYR A 383 -2.07 23.75 22.16
N GLU A 384 -1.36 24.87 22.12
CA GLU A 384 -1.95 26.22 22.01
C GLU A 384 -1.40 26.87 20.73
N GLY A 385 -2.28 27.36 19.88
CA GLY A 385 -1.90 27.95 18.59
C GLY A 385 -3.10 28.42 17.79
N ALA A 386 -2.95 28.38 16.47
CA ALA A 386 -4.01 28.66 15.51
C ALA A 386 -3.93 27.75 14.29
N ALA A 387 -5.09 27.55 13.66
CA ALA A 387 -5.18 26.99 12.31
C ALA A 387 -5.56 28.09 11.33
N PHE A 388 -4.84 28.15 10.23
CA PHE A 388 -5.04 29.09 9.13
C PHE A 388 -5.49 28.32 7.90
N VAL A 389 -6.58 28.73 7.27
CA VAL A 389 -6.99 28.24 5.95
C VAL A 389 -6.47 29.24 4.94
N VAL A 390 -5.53 28.83 4.10
CA VAL A 390 -4.89 29.66 3.08
C VAL A 390 -5.44 29.28 1.71
N ASP A 391 -5.88 30.26 0.93
CA ASP A 391 -6.14 30.08 -0.49
C ASP A 391 -4.79 30.11 -1.22
N LEU A 392 -4.33 28.93 -1.66
CA LEU A 392 -3.01 28.82 -2.30
C LEU A 392 -2.95 29.65 -3.59
N ASN A 393 -4.06 29.82 -4.32
CA ASN A 393 -4.06 30.58 -5.56
C ASN A 393 -3.87 32.08 -5.34
N ARG A 394 -4.30 32.59 -4.18
CA ARG A 394 -4.14 34.00 -3.81
C ARG A 394 -2.94 34.25 -2.90
N GLY A 395 -2.44 33.22 -2.23
CA GLY A 395 -1.42 33.37 -1.18
C GLY A 395 -1.95 34.08 0.07
N GLU A 396 -3.28 34.07 0.26
CA GLU A 396 -3.97 34.84 1.32
C GLU A 396 -4.64 33.92 2.34
N ILE A 397 -4.70 34.36 3.60
CA ILE A 397 -5.46 33.68 4.64
C ILE A 397 -6.95 33.93 4.40
N ALA A 398 -7.69 32.89 4.02
CA ALA A 398 -9.13 32.93 3.82
C ALA A 398 -9.89 32.96 5.16
N CYS A 399 -9.36 32.28 6.18
CA CYS A 399 -9.88 32.29 7.55
C CYS A 399 -8.88 31.73 8.55
N GLN A 400 -9.13 31.99 9.83
CA GLN A 400 -8.31 31.48 10.92
C GLN A 400 -9.11 31.29 12.21
N THR A 401 -8.66 30.36 13.05
CA THR A 401 -9.25 30.11 14.37
C THR A 401 -8.16 29.77 15.38
N ALA A 402 -8.34 30.24 16.61
CA ALA A 402 -7.50 29.83 17.71
C ALA A 402 -7.76 28.35 18.06
N LEU A 403 -6.70 27.60 18.31
CA LEU A 403 -6.75 26.21 18.73
C LEU A 403 -6.11 26.07 20.11
N ARG A 404 -6.88 25.53 21.04
CA ARG A 404 -6.43 25.12 22.36
C ARG A 404 -6.87 23.69 22.59
N TRP A 405 -5.90 22.82 22.82
CA TRP A 405 -6.13 21.42 23.05
C TRP A 405 -5.21 20.92 24.16
N ARG A 406 -5.77 20.13 25.06
CA ARG A 406 -5.06 19.42 26.11
C ARG A 406 -5.48 17.97 26.01
N GLY A 407 -4.50 17.07 25.96
CA GLY A 407 -4.73 15.64 26.00
C GLY A 407 -5.48 15.25 27.29
N PRO A 408 -6.10 14.05 27.31
CA PRO A 408 -6.78 13.57 28.50
C PRO A 408 -5.86 13.62 29.72
N GLU A 409 -6.41 14.04 30.87
CA GLU A 409 -5.65 14.14 32.11
C GLU A 409 -4.98 12.80 32.46
N SER A 410 -3.79 12.90 33.07
CA SER A 410 -2.86 11.81 33.34
C SER A 410 -3.55 10.55 33.89
N SER A 411 -3.30 9.40 33.27
CA SER A 411 -3.66 8.09 33.85
C SER A 411 -2.40 7.39 34.36
N THR A 412 -2.48 6.86 35.58
CA THR A 412 -1.41 6.04 36.17
C THR A 412 -1.62 4.58 35.76
N PHE A 413 -0.60 3.96 35.17
CA PHE A 413 -0.61 2.54 34.80
C PHE A 413 0.34 1.73 35.67
N ARG A 414 -0.08 0.56 36.16
CA ARG A 414 0.81 -0.36 36.90
C ARG A 414 1.75 -1.09 35.95
N LEU A 415 3.05 -1.05 36.24
CA LEU A 415 4.07 -1.83 35.52
C LEU A 415 3.94 -3.32 35.89
N ALA A 416 3.47 -4.14 34.94
CA ALA A 416 3.91 -5.53 34.89
C ALA A 416 5.29 -5.54 34.21
N ARG A 417 6.26 -6.23 34.81
CA ARG A 417 7.69 -6.24 34.46
C ARG A 417 7.92 -6.47 32.95
N GLU A 418 8.14 -5.43 32.14
CA GLU A 418 8.77 -5.53 30.82
C GLU A 418 9.03 -4.14 30.18
N ARG A 419 10.29 -3.84 29.79
CA ARG A 419 10.70 -2.57 29.13
C ARG A 419 9.98 -2.31 27.79
N THR A 420 9.55 -3.36 27.11
CA THR A 420 8.76 -3.34 25.86
C THR A 420 7.45 -2.56 26.01
N ARG A 421 6.92 -2.43 27.23
CA ARG A 421 5.66 -1.74 27.51
C ARG A 421 5.75 -0.22 27.41
N ARG A 422 6.89 0.40 27.73
CA ARG A 422 7.01 1.87 27.68
C ARG A 422 6.87 2.40 26.25
N THR A 423 7.55 1.77 25.29
CA THR A 423 7.47 2.15 23.87
C THR A 423 6.05 1.92 23.31
N SER A 424 5.39 0.82 23.69
CA SER A 424 4.02 0.56 23.24
C SER A 424 3.00 1.54 23.83
N GLU A 425 3.11 1.87 25.12
CA GLU A 425 2.23 2.87 25.75
C GLU A 425 2.51 4.28 25.21
N GLN A 426 3.76 4.64 24.94
CA GLN A 426 4.10 5.91 24.28
C GLN A 426 3.49 6.01 22.88
N MET A 427 3.52 4.93 22.09
CA MET A 427 2.91 4.88 20.77
C MET A 427 1.38 4.98 20.83
N ARG A 428 0.75 4.34 21.82
CA ARG A 428 -0.70 4.45 22.08
C ARG A 428 -1.09 5.86 22.48
N ALA A 429 -0.36 6.48 23.41
CA ALA A 429 -0.60 7.85 23.84
C ALA A 429 -0.47 8.85 22.67
N ASN A 430 0.58 8.70 21.84
CA ASN A 430 0.75 9.52 20.64
C ASN A 430 -0.40 9.35 19.64
N THR A 431 -0.86 8.11 19.45
CA THR A 431 -1.97 7.80 18.52
C THR A 431 -3.28 8.43 19.00
N ALA A 432 -3.63 8.24 20.28
CA ALA A 432 -4.84 8.81 20.88
C ALA A 432 -4.83 10.34 20.88
N PHE A 433 -3.68 10.95 21.21
CA PHE A 433 -3.51 12.41 21.15
C PHE A 433 -3.73 12.94 19.73
N ARG A 434 -3.13 12.29 18.72
CA ARG A 434 -3.29 12.65 17.30
C ARG A 434 -4.75 12.61 16.87
N GLU A 435 -5.44 11.51 17.13
CA GLU A 435 -6.84 11.33 16.70
C GLU A 435 -7.75 12.37 17.34
N ALA A 436 -7.62 12.58 18.65
CA ALA A 436 -8.44 13.56 19.36
C ALA A 436 -8.14 15.00 18.93
N PHE A 437 -6.87 15.33 18.68
CA PHE A 437 -6.48 16.64 18.14
C PHE A 437 -7.10 16.87 16.74
N GLN A 438 -6.98 15.89 15.84
CA GLN A 438 -7.51 16.00 14.47
C GLN A 438 -9.03 16.14 14.46
N ASP A 439 -9.74 15.41 15.32
CA ASP A 439 -11.18 15.52 15.46
C ASP A 439 -11.58 16.91 15.98
N ALA A 440 -10.92 17.40 17.03
CA ALA A 440 -11.19 18.72 17.60
C ALA A 440 -10.90 19.87 16.61
N ALA A 441 -9.76 19.81 15.91
CA ALA A 441 -9.39 20.78 14.89
C ALA A 441 -10.38 20.77 13.71
N THR A 442 -10.81 19.58 13.28
CA THR A 442 -11.78 19.42 12.19
C THR A 442 -13.13 20.04 12.56
N GLU A 443 -13.65 19.76 13.74
CA GLU A 443 -14.92 20.34 14.20
C GLU A 443 -14.84 21.86 14.41
N ARG A 444 -13.67 22.39 14.79
CA ARG A 444 -13.47 23.85 14.84
C ARG A 444 -13.50 24.47 13.45
N LEU A 445 -12.78 23.90 12.49
CA LEU A 445 -12.71 24.39 11.11
C LEU A 445 -14.05 24.25 10.38
N LYS A 446 -14.80 23.16 10.58
CA LYS A 446 -16.17 23.02 10.03
C LYS A 446 -17.10 24.14 10.50
N ARG A 447 -17.06 24.49 11.79
CA ARG A 447 -17.87 25.59 12.33
C ARG A 447 -17.46 26.92 11.72
N LEU A 448 -16.17 27.17 11.58
CA LEU A 448 -15.61 28.37 10.96
C LEU A 448 -16.02 28.52 9.48
N ALA A 449 -16.05 27.39 8.77
CA ALA A 449 -16.38 27.31 7.36
C ALA A 449 -17.88 27.16 7.07
N ARG A 450 -18.75 27.18 8.08
CA ARG A 450 -20.19 26.87 7.95
C ARG A 450 -20.43 25.57 7.16
N ALA A 451 -19.65 24.54 7.48
CA ALA A 451 -19.64 23.22 6.83
C ALA A 451 -19.25 23.19 5.34
N ARG A 452 -18.67 24.27 4.78
CA ARG A 452 -18.24 24.31 3.37
C ARG A 452 -16.89 23.64 3.09
N ILE A 453 -16.07 23.44 4.12
CA ILE A 453 -14.76 22.79 4.01
C ILE A 453 -14.86 21.36 4.55
N LYS A 454 -14.53 20.37 3.72
CA LYS A 454 -14.33 18.98 4.15
C LYS A 454 -12.82 18.75 4.33
N LEU A 455 -12.38 18.48 5.56
CA LEU A 455 -10.98 18.15 5.84
C LEU A 455 -10.77 16.64 5.67
N GLY A 456 -9.72 16.26 4.94
CA GLY A 456 -9.46 14.88 4.53
C GLY A 456 -9.02 13.90 5.64
N TYR A 457 -9.01 14.29 6.92
CA TYR A 457 -8.50 13.46 8.00
C TYR A 457 -9.36 12.24 8.34
N LYS A 458 -10.64 12.31 7.98
CA LYS A 458 -11.55 11.18 7.90
C LYS A 458 -12.43 11.40 6.66
N PRO A 459 -12.72 10.37 5.85
CA PRO A 459 -13.88 10.42 4.98
C PRO A 459 -15.10 10.56 5.90
N LEU A 460 -15.51 11.80 6.14
CA LEU A 460 -16.78 12.10 6.77
C LEU A 460 -17.85 11.69 5.75
N GLU A 461 -18.63 10.70 6.15
CA GLU A 461 -19.81 10.12 5.51
C GLU A 461 -20.47 10.97 4.41
#